data_AF-A0A6L7TSK7-F1
#
_entry.id   AF-A0A6L7TSK7-F1
#
_cell.length_a   1.000
_cell.length_b   1.000
_cell.length_c   1.000
_cell.angle_alpha   90.00
_cell.angle_beta   90.00
_cell.angle_gamma   90.00
#
_symmetry.space_group_name_H-M   'P 1'
#
loop_
_entity.id
_entity.type
_entity.pdbx_description
1 polymer ?
#
loop_
_entity_poly.entity_id
_entity_poly.type
_entity_poly.pdbx_seq_one_letter_code
_entity_poly.pdbx_strand_id
1 'polypeptide(L)'
;MPRTTRTITFSLPPEMAERLDGAMQQQGRSRSEFLREAVVRYIEECEWRQLLQYGEERARTLGIGPEDVADLVEEYRAEVGQTQA
;
A
#
# COMPACT_ATOMS: atom_id res chain seq x y z
N MET A 1 -5.66 0.36 30.31
CA MET A 1 -4.83 0.50 29.09
C MET A 1 -5.12 1.85 28.47
N PRO A 2 -4.12 2.64 28.04
CA PRO A 2 -4.37 3.88 27.33
C PRO A 2 -5.10 3.60 26.01
N ARG A 3 -5.96 4.53 25.57
CA ARG A 3 -6.64 4.42 24.27
C ARG A 3 -5.60 4.50 23.16
N THR A 4 -5.62 3.56 22.21
CA THR A 4 -4.70 3.50 21.06
C THR A 4 -5.16 4.32 19.84
N THR A 5 -6.23 5.12 19.98
CA THR A 5 -6.85 5.84 18.86
C THR A 5 -6.86 7.35 19.09
N ARG A 6 -6.46 8.12 18.08
CA ARG A 6 -6.62 9.59 18.00
C ARG A 6 -7.84 9.95 17.14
N THR A 7 -8.70 10.84 17.63
CA THR A 7 -9.84 11.35 16.86
C THR A 7 -9.39 12.43 15.87
N ILE A 8 -9.92 12.37 14.65
CA ILE A 8 -9.69 13.36 13.59
C ILE A 8 -11.06 13.82 13.10
N THR A 9 -11.26 15.12 12.98
CA THR A 9 -12.50 15.73 12.45
C THR A 9 -12.17 16.41 11.13
N PHE A 10 -13.01 16.17 10.12
CA PHE A 10 -12.88 16.77 8.80
C PHE A 10 -14.27 16.93 8.17
N SER A 11 -14.40 17.89 7.26
CA SER A 11 -15.65 18.15 6.54
C SER A 11 -15.64 17.48 5.18
N LEU A 12 -16.80 16.99 4.74
CA LEU A 12 -16.99 16.44 3.41
C LEU A 12 -18.01 17.26 2.61
N PRO A 13 -17.87 17.33 1.28
CA PRO A 13 -18.96 17.81 0.43
C PRO A 13 -20.25 17.01 0.72
N PRO A 14 -21.43 17.65 0.76
CA PRO A 14 -22.68 16.99 1.12
C PRO A 14 -22.97 15.73 0.30
N GLU A 15 -22.81 15.81 -1.02
CA GLU A 15 -22.97 14.68 -1.94
C GLU A 15 -22.05 13.51 -1.59
N MET A 16 -20.81 13.80 -1.16
CA MET A 16 -19.86 12.74 -0.80
C MET A 16 -20.21 12.10 0.55
N ALA A 17 -20.76 12.87 1.49
CA ALA A 17 -21.28 12.32 2.74
C ALA A 17 -22.46 11.36 2.50
N GLU A 18 -23.38 11.72 1.60
CA GLU A 18 -24.50 10.85 1.20
C GLU A 18 -24.00 9.56 0.54
N ARG A 19 -23.01 9.65 -0.36
CA ARG A 19 -22.40 8.48 -1.00
C ARG A 19 -21.70 7.57 0.01
N LEU A 20 -21.01 8.15 0.98
CA LEU A 20 -20.37 7.40 2.07
C LEU A 20 -21.40 6.63 2.89
N ASP A 21 -22.50 7.29 3.27
CA ASP A 21 -23.57 6.65 4.04
C ASP A 21 -24.21 5.50 3.26
N GLY A 22 -24.44 5.67 1.95
CA GLY A 22 -24.92 4.59 1.08
C GLY A 22 -23.95 3.41 0.99
N ALA A 23 -22.65 3.69 0.78
CA ALA A 23 -21.61 2.66 0.69
C ALA A 23 -21.48 1.84 1.99
N MET A 24 -21.59 2.51 3.14
CA MET A 24 -21.55 1.84 4.43
C MET A 24 -22.77 0.96 4.69
N GLN A 25 -23.97 1.43 4.35
CA GLN A 25 -25.21 0.68 4.53
C GLN A 25 -25.18 -0.62 3.72
N GLN A 26 -24.69 -0.56 2.48
CA GLN A 26 -24.53 -1.74 1.63
C GLN A 26 -23.57 -2.79 2.22
N GLN A 27 -22.58 -2.36 2.97
CA GLN A 27 -21.58 -3.24 3.58
C GLN A 27 -21.88 -3.61 5.04
N GLY A 28 -22.93 -3.04 5.65
CA GLY A 28 -23.26 -3.27 7.06
C GLY A 28 -22.18 -2.78 8.04
N ARG A 29 -21.38 -1.78 7.67
CA ARG A 29 -20.21 -1.32 8.42
C ARG A 29 -20.45 0.01 9.15
N SER A 30 -19.68 0.25 10.21
CA SER A 30 -19.70 1.54 10.92
C SER A 30 -18.90 2.63 10.19
N ARG A 31 -19.22 3.92 10.42
CA ARG A 31 -18.50 5.07 9.80
C ARG A 31 -17.00 4.98 10.06
N SER A 32 -16.64 4.72 11.31
CA SER A 32 -15.24 4.67 11.74
C SER A 32 -14.48 3.46 11.20
N GLU A 33 -15.14 2.33 10.97
CA GLU A 33 -14.53 1.16 10.35
C GLU A 33 -14.26 1.41 8.87
N PHE A 34 -15.29 1.84 8.13
CA PHE A 34 -15.21 2.12 6.70
C PHE A 34 -14.14 3.15 6.37
N LEU A 35 -14.15 4.29 7.09
CA LEU A 35 -13.16 5.35 6.88
C LEU A 35 -11.74 4.92 7.25
N ARG A 36 -11.58 4.13 8.31
CA ARG A 36 -10.24 3.65 8.70
C ARG A 36 -9.66 2.73 7.64
N GLU A 37 -10.45 1.80 7.12
CA GLU A 37 -10.00 0.91 6.04
C GLU A 37 -9.67 1.71 4.77
N ALA A 38 -10.51 2.68 4.40
CA ALA A 38 -10.25 3.54 3.24
C ALA A 38 -8.92 4.30 3.38
N VAL A 39 -8.63 4.85 4.57
CA VAL A 39 -7.37 5.53 4.85
C VAL A 39 -6.17 4.58 4.79
N VAL A 40 -6.29 3.39 5.39
CA VAL A 40 -5.20 2.39 5.36
C VAL A 40 -4.88 2.00 3.91
N ARG A 41 -5.88 1.64 3.12
CA ARG A 41 -5.69 1.27 1.71
C ARG A 41 -5.05 2.40 0.90
N TYR A 42 -5.47 3.65 1.13
CA TYR A 42 -4.91 4.79 0.42
C TYR A 42 -3.43 5.02 0.78
N ILE A 43 -3.06 4.85 2.05
CA ILE A 43 -1.66 4.96 2.49
C ILE A 43 -0.81 3.85 1.86
N GLU A 44 -1.26 2.60 1.95
CA GLU A 44 -0.57 1.45 1.35
C GLU A 44 -0.37 1.63 -0.15
N GLU A 45 -1.37 2.14 -0.86
CA GLU A 45 -1.28 2.42 -2.29
C GLU A 45 -0.25 3.54 -2.58
N CYS A 46 -0.19 4.57 -1.74
CA CYS A 46 0.81 5.63 -1.86
C CYS A 46 2.23 5.11 -1.64
N GLU A 47 2.43 4.23 -0.64
CA GLU A 47 3.71 3.60 -0.36
C GLU A 47 4.13 2.66 -1.50
N TRP A 48 3.19 1.87 -2.01
CA TRP A 48 3.43 0.97 -3.14
C TRP A 48 3.85 1.73 -4.40
N ARG A 49 3.18 2.84 -4.72
CA ARG A 49 3.58 3.70 -5.85
C ARG A 49 4.99 4.25 -5.70
N GLN A 50 5.37 4.67 -4.50
CA GLN A 50 6.73 5.15 -4.24
C GLN A 50 7.78 4.04 -4.43
N LEU A 51 7.48 2.84 -3.95
CA LEU A 51 8.35 1.68 -4.13
C LEU A 51 8.52 1.32 -5.61
N LEU A 52 7.42 1.30 -6.37
CA LEU A 52 7.45 1.05 -7.81
C LEU A 52 8.28 2.10 -8.55
N GLN A 53 8.06 3.39 -8.26
CA GLN A 53 8.82 4.47 -8.88
C GLN A 53 10.32 4.32 -8.61
N TYR A 54 10.69 4.06 -7.35
CA TYR A 54 12.08 3.78 -6.99
C TYR A 54 12.65 2.59 -7.77
N GLY A 55 11.90 1.48 -7.85
CA GLY A 55 12.29 0.29 -8.59
C GLY A 55 12.49 0.56 -10.08
N GLU A 56 11.57 1.29 -10.72
CA GLU A 56 11.66 1.68 -12.13
C GLU A 56 12.90 2.53 -12.42
N GLU A 57 13.20 3.50 -11.57
CA GLU A 57 14.38 4.36 -11.72
C GLU A 57 15.68 3.56 -11.58
N ARG A 58 15.73 2.62 -10.63
CA ARG A 58 16.88 1.72 -10.43
C ARG A 58 17.06 0.74 -11.59
N ALA A 59 15.98 0.08 -12.01
CA ALA A 59 16.00 -0.85 -13.14
C ALA A 59 16.47 -0.15 -14.42
N ARG A 60 15.95 1.05 -14.70
CA ARG A 60 16.36 1.86 -15.85
C ARG A 60 17.84 2.23 -15.80
N THR A 61 18.34 2.61 -14.62
CA THR A 61 19.76 2.97 -14.43
C THR A 61 20.69 1.78 -14.63
N LEU A 62 20.25 0.58 -14.25
CA LEU A 62 21.01 -0.66 -14.35
C LEU A 62 20.77 -1.41 -15.67
N GLY A 63 19.84 -0.94 -16.51
CA GLY A 63 19.48 -1.61 -17.76
C GLY A 63 18.77 -2.95 -17.57
N ILE A 64 18.09 -3.14 -16.43
CA ILE A 64 17.41 -4.39 -16.07
C ILE A 64 15.99 -4.40 -16.64
N GLY A 65 15.68 -5.43 -17.42
CA GLY A 65 14.35 -5.74 -17.92
C GLY A 65 13.64 -6.85 -17.11
N PRO A 66 12.34 -7.07 -17.35
CA PRO A 66 11.59 -8.19 -16.75
C PRO A 66 12.21 -9.57 -17.03
N GLU A 67 12.85 -9.74 -18.18
CA GLU A 67 13.53 -10.97 -18.60
C GLU A 67 14.72 -11.33 -17.70
N ASP A 68 15.41 -10.33 -17.14
CA ASP A 68 16.61 -10.51 -16.32
C ASP A 68 16.27 -10.91 -14.87
N VAL A 69 15.01 -10.73 -14.45
CA VAL A 69 14.60 -10.89 -13.05
C VAL A 69 14.83 -12.31 -12.54
N ALA A 70 14.55 -13.33 -13.36
CA ALA A 70 14.71 -14.73 -12.95
C ALA A 70 16.18 -15.04 -12.64
N ASP A 71 17.08 -14.66 -13.55
CA ASP A 71 18.51 -14.92 -13.45
C ASP A 71 19.13 -14.16 -12.27
N LEU A 72 18.79 -12.87 -12.10
CA LEU A 72 19.26 -12.06 -10.96
C LEU A 72 18.79 -12.61 -9.60
N VAL A 73 17.58 -13.16 -9.53
CA VAL A 73 17.06 -13.77 -8.29
C VAL A 73 17.76 -15.09 -8.00
N GLU A 74 18.06 -15.89 -9.02
CA GLU A 74 18.82 -17.14 -8.87
C GLU A 74 20.25 -16.87 -8.41
N GLU A 75 20.94 -15.92 -9.05
CA GLU A 75 22.28 -15.44 -8.67
C GLU A 75 22.30 -15.01 -7.21
N TYR A 76 21.39 -14.12 -6.79
CA TYR A 76 21.32 -13.65 -5.40
C TYR A 76 21.06 -14.79 -4.40
N ARG A 77 20.15 -15.72 -4.71
CA ARG A 77 19.87 -16.86 -3.83
C ARG A 77 21.09 -17.79 -3.70
N ALA A 78 21.82 -18.00 -4.79
CA ALA A 78 23.05 -18.79 -4.77
C ALA A 78 24.14 -18.12 -3.92
N GLU A 79 24.30 -16.79 -3.99
CA GLU A 79 25.23 -16.02 -3.16
C GLU A 79 24.88 -16.07 -1.66
N VAL A 80 23.60 -15.87 -1.33
CA VAL A 80 23.14 -15.91 0.07
C VAL A 80 23.26 -17.33 0.65
N GLY A 81 22.94 -18.36 -0.13
CA GLY A 81 23.11 -19.76 0.27
C GLY A 81 24.58 -20.14 0.52
N GLN A 82 25.52 -19.55 -0.24
CA GLN A 82 26.96 -19.74 -0.05
C GLN A 82 27.50 -18.98 1.17
N THR A 83 26.90 -17.86 1.54
CA THR A 83 27.32 -17.05 2.71
C THR A 83 26.88 -17.66 4.05
N GLN A 84 25.92 -18.60 4.02
CA GLN A 84 25.40 -19.28 5.22
C GLN A 84 25.96 -20.70 5.44
N ALA A 85 26.89 -21.15 4.58
CA ALA A 85 27.60 -22.43 4.68
C ALA A 85 29.05 -22.25 5.16
#